data_AF-A0AAW9PLW6-F1
#
_entry.id   AF-A0AAW9PLW6-F1
#
_cell.length_a   1.000
_cell.length_b   1.000
_cell.length_c   1.000
_cell.angle_alpha   90.00
_cell.angle_beta   90.00
_cell.angle_gamma   90.00
#
_symmetry.space_group_name_H-M   'P 1'
#
loop_
_entity.id
_entity.type
_entity.pdbx_description
1 polymer ?
#
loop_
_entity_poly.entity_id
_entity_poly.type
_entity_poly.pdbx_seq_one_letter_code
_entity_poly.pdbx_strand_id
1 'polypeptide(L)'
;MTCLFAPSLSSSSSAEVATYIVNDWETLLKWVESVPINIPKQNFSVASLIEQLKSKKKIIEAIESFLMTYRSDVQPETFVDNSRELVTETLAYSLATEEQQILLTDIFESVARRIELFVPDTAIQKRFGRTLLGIDQALAIESWVTTNANALEGATSADHLFDVLWPLLVLLSNEKRLSDTVPNGALKTLALGWLAGDSFAALVQRLDKLGASYPYGANQRKFDLDVVVDLCEQTFGFEFALLLAAVKESFLAFSSEQAGEVFREYVDLLQKRLKYGLPNQSCIAFFEAGFAERVIAQCLAEGTTQGAIQVSFDARHMIRQNPERFEVMLQGFPSYFFDVFKTITAP
;
A
#
# COMPACT_ATOMS: atom_id res chain seq x y z
N MET A 1 28.77 -38.65 2.62
CA MET A 1 27.46 -38.91 1.98
C MET A 1 26.48 -37.97 2.66
N THR A 2 25.98 -36.89 2.07
CA THR A 2 25.81 -36.52 0.66
C THR A 2 25.95 -35.00 0.60
N CYS A 3 27.03 -34.48 0.03
CA CYS A 3 27.09 -33.09 -0.40
C CYS A 3 26.21 -32.99 -1.65
N LEU A 4 24.97 -32.54 -1.48
CA LEU A 4 24.16 -32.11 -2.61
C LEU A 4 24.65 -30.71 -2.99
N PHE A 5 25.23 -30.63 -4.18
CA PHE A 5 25.63 -29.42 -4.86
C PHE A 5 24.49 -28.39 -4.82
N ALA A 6 24.72 -27.25 -4.17
CA ALA A 6 23.96 -26.05 -4.50
C ALA A 6 24.34 -25.65 -5.94
N PRO A 7 23.39 -25.48 -6.87
CA PRO A 7 23.72 -25.05 -8.21
C PRO A 7 24.39 -23.68 -8.12
N SER A 8 25.62 -23.57 -8.61
CA SER A 8 26.25 -22.26 -8.76
C SER A 8 25.53 -21.53 -9.89
N LEU A 9 24.76 -20.48 -9.58
CA LEU A 9 24.16 -19.54 -10.55
C LEU A 9 25.23 -18.70 -11.31
N SER A 10 26.44 -19.24 -11.51
CA SER A 10 27.59 -18.58 -12.13
C SER A 10 27.40 -18.25 -13.62
N SER A 11 26.31 -18.73 -14.23
CA SER A 11 25.91 -18.45 -15.61
C SER A 11 24.38 -18.48 -15.76
N SER A 12 23.64 -17.92 -14.82
CA SER A 12 22.18 -18.04 -14.86
C SER A 12 21.57 -17.21 -15.96
N SER A 13 20.81 -17.89 -16.82
CA SER A 13 20.01 -17.25 -17.85
C SER A 13 18.98 -16.31 -17.23
N SER A 14 18.50 -15.32 -17.98
CA SER A 14 17.40 -14.46 -17.55
C SER A 14 16.17 -15.27 -17.12
N ALA A 15 15.95 -16.43 -17.73
CA ALA A 15 14.88 -17.36 -17.39
C ALA A 15 15.03 -17.94 -15.98
N GLU A 16 16.22 -18.44 -15.64
CA GLU A 16 16.49 -18.97 -14.30
C GLU A 16 16.25 -17.93 -13.21
N VAL A 17 16.76 -16.70 -13.42
CA VAL A 17 16.56 -15.60 -12.46
C VAL A 17 15.07 -15.28 -12.31
N ALA A 18 14.30 -15.25 -13.40
CA ALA A 18 12.87 -15.03 -13.36
C ALA A 18 12.14 -16.15 -12.59
N THR A 19 12.49 -17.41 -12.82
CA THR A 19 11.94 -18.55 -12.06
C THR A 19 12.20 -18.42 -10.57
N TYR A 20 13.40 -17.99 -10.17
CA TYR A 20 13.72 -17.74 -8.76
C TYR A 20 12.92 -16.56 -8.18
N ILE A 21 12.73 -15.47 -8.93
CA ILE A 21 11.89 -14.35 -8.46
C ILE A 21 10.46 -14.82 -8.17
N VAL A 22 9.90 -15.67 -9.05
CA VAL A 22 8.54 -16.20 -8.89
C VAL A 22 8.47 -17.22 -7.76
N ASN A 23 9.38 -18.21 -7.72
CA ASN A 23 9.18 -19.40 -6.91
C ASN A 23 10.00 -19.44 -5.60
N ASP A 24 11.17 -18.80 -5.55
CA ASP A 24 12.10 -18.91 -4.42
C ASP A 24 12.97 -17.64 -4.26
N TRP A 25 12.30 -16.58 -3.80
CA TRP A 25 12.92 -15.27 -3.57
C TRP A 25 14.05 -15.30 -2.52
N GLU A 26 13.90 -16.09 -1.46
CA GLU A 26 14.89 -16.17 -0.39
C GLU A 26 16.20 -16.77 -0.86
N THR A 27 16.14 -17.87 -1.61
CA THR A 27 17.33 -18.51 -2.18
C THR A 27 18.05 -17.56 -3.13
N LEU A 28 17.29 -16.80 -3.95
CA LEU A 28 17.87 -15.78 -4.82
C LEU A 28 18.62 -14.70 -4.04
N LEU A 29 18.00 -14.15 -2.99
CA LEU A 29 18.63 -13.11 -2.18
C LEU A 29 19.90 -13.62 -1.49
N LYS A 30 19.84 -14.79 -0.83
CA LYS A 30 21.01 -15.40 -0.19
C LYS A 30 22.14 -15.62 -1.18
N TRP A 31 21.81 -16.06 -2.40
CA TRP A 31 22.80 -16.21 -3.45
C TRP A 31 23.43 -14.86 -3.83
N VAL A 32 22.62 -13.83 -4.11
CA VAL A 32 23.10 -12.49 -4.48
C VAL A 32 24.02 -11.90 -3.41
N GLU A 33 23.67 -12.07 -2.14
CA GLU A 33 24.48 -11.61 -1.00
C GLU A 33 25.82 -12.35 -0.88
N SER A 34 25.89 -13.61 -1.35
CA SER A 34 27.10 -14.44 -1.32
C SER A 34 28.08 -14.18 -2.46
N VAL A 35 27.69 -13.40 -3.50
CA VAL A 35 28.54 -13.17 -4.67
C VAL A 35 29.75 -12.29 -4.31
N PRO A 36 31.00 -12.79 -4.44
CA PRO A 36 32.20 -12.02 -4.15
C PRO A 36 32.36 -10.88 -5.17
N ILE A 37 32.41 -9.64 -4.67
CA ILE A 37 32.53 -8.43 -5.50
C ILE A 37 33.95 -8.37 -6.07
N ASN A 38 34.13 -8.83 -7.30
CA ASN A 38 35.29 -8.49 -8.13
C ASN A 38 34.82 -8.12 -9.55
N ILE A 39 33.81 -7.26 -9.62
CA ILE A 39 33.25 -6.78 -10.89
C ILE A 39 33.95 -5.46 -11.24
N PRO A 40 34.69 -5.35 -12.37
CA PRO A 40 35.54 -4.20 -12.69
C PRO A 40 34.79 -2.93 -13.09
N LYS A 41 33.45 -2.93 -13.08
CA LYS A 41 32.63 -1.79 -13.50
C LYS A 41 32.25 -0.94 -12.29
N GLN A 42 32.76 0.29 -12.26
CA GLN A 42 32.75 1.24 -11.14
C GLN A 42 31.38 1.62 -10.52
N ASN A 43 30.25 1.05 -10.93
CA ASN A 43 28.91 1.42 -10.43
C ASN A 43 28.00 0.22 -10.09
N PHE A 44 28.53 -1.01 -9.99
CA PHE A 44 27.71 -2.19 -9.68
C PHE A 44 27.94 -2.65 -8.24
N SER A 45 26.91 -2.55 -7.39
CA SER A 45 26.93 -3.01 -5.99
C SER A 45 25.86 -4.06 -5.73
N VAL A 46 26.12 -4.97 -4.78
CA VAL A 46 25.12 -5.98 -4.32
C VAL A 46 23.83 -5.29 -3.88
N ALA A 47 23.93 -4.16 -3.17
CA ALA A 47 22.78 -3.37 -2.77
C ALA A 47 21.96 -2.87 -3.97
N SER A 48 22.61 -2.34 -5.01
CA SER A 48 21.92 -1.90 -6.24
C SER A 48 21.24 -3.07 -6.97
N LEU A 49 21.87 -4.24 -7.01
CA LEU A 49 21.28 -5.45 -7.61
C LEU A 49 20.06 -5.92 -6.82
N ILE A 50 20.12 -5.95 -5.49
CA ILE A 50 18.98 -6.31 -4.63
C ILE A 50 17.79 -5.37 -4.89
N GLU A 51 18.01 -4.06 -4.99
CA GLU A 51 16.92 -3.11 -5.28
C GLU A 51 16.32 -3.31 -6.69
N GLN A 52 17.14 -3.63 -7.70
CA GLN A 52 16.62 -4.00 -9.03
C GLN A 52 15.79 -5.29 -8.99
N LEU A 53 16.23 -6.29 -8.24
CA LEU A 53 15.49 -7.55 -8.09
C LEU A 53 14.18 -7.33 -7.34
N LYS A 54 14.16 -6.50 -6.30
CA LYS A 54 12.92 -6.12 -5.60
C LYS A 54 11.94 -5.43 -6.53
N SER A 55 12.43 -4.52 -7.38
CA SER A 55 11.59 -3.89 -8.40
C SER A 55 10.99 -4.91 -9.37
N LYS A 56 11.73 -5.98 -9.73
CA LYS A 56 11.21 -7.06 -10.57
C LYS A 56 10.22 -7.95 -9.81
N LYS A 57 10.46 -8.23 -8.52
CA LYS A 57 9.51 -8.95 -7.66
C LYS A 57 8.17 -8.21 -7.58
N LYS A 58 8.16 -6.88 -7.45
CA LYS A 58 6.94 -6.07 -7.49
C LYS A 58 6.13 -6.22 -8.79
N ILE A 59 6.81 -6.45 -9.92
CA ILE A 59 6.13 -6.74 -11.20
C ILE A 59 5.46 -8.11 -11.13
N ILE A 60 6.13 -9.12 -10.58
CA ILE A 60 5.54 -10.45 -10.38
C ILE A 60 4.31 -10.38 -9.46
N GLU A 61 4.41 -9.67 -8.34
CA GLU A 61 3.29 -9.46 -7.40
C GLU A 61 2.09 -8.77 -8.06
N ALA A 62 2.35 -7.82 -8.97
CA ALA A 62 1.29 -7.18 -9.76
C ALA A 62 0.63 -8.17 -10.75
N ILE A 63 1.41 -9.05 -11.38
CA ILE A 63 0.88 -10.12 -12.25
C ILE A 63 0.06 -11.12 -11.42
N GLU A 64 0.54 -11.51 -10.24
CA GLU A 64 -0.19 -12.37 -9.30
C GLU A 64 -1.57 -11.79 -8.99
N SER A 65 -1.61 -10.53 -8.54
CA SER A 65 -2.86 -9.83 -8.23
C SER A 65 -3.79 -9.73 -9.45
N PHE A 66 -3.23 -9.42 -10.63
CA PHE A 66 -4.00 -9.35 -11.86
C PHE A 66 -4.64 -10.70 -12.21
N LEU A 67 -3.86 -11.78 -12.24
CA LEU A 67 -4.37 -13.11 -12.58
C LEU A 67 -5.42 -13.59 -11.58
N MET A 68 -5.23 -13.32 -10.28
CA MET A 68 -6.23 -13.60 -9.24
C MET A 68 -7.53 -12.79 -9.42
N THR A 69 -7.44 -11.53 -9.86
CA THR A 69 -8.61 -10.69 -10.14
C THR A 69 -9.48 -11.26 -11.24
N TYR A 70 -8.86 -11.79 -12.30
CA TYR A 70 -9.55 -12.38 -13.45
C TYR A 70 -9.75 -13.90 -13.31
N ARG A 71 -9.59 -14.45 -12.10
CA ARG A 71 -9.81 -15.87 -11.85
C ARG A 71 -11.28 -16.24 -12.12
N SER A 72 -11.49 -16.96 -13.22
CA SER A 72 -12.79 -17.56 -13.58
C SER A 72 -13.00 -18.89 -12.85
N ASP A 73 -14.21 -19.43 -12.79
CA ASP A 73 -14.47 -20.74 -12.18
C ASP A 73 -14.15 -21.90 -13.14
N VAL A 74 -12.88 -21.96 -13.58
CA VAL A 74 -12.34 -22.99 -14.48
C VAL A 74 -11.37 -23.92 -13.75
N GLN A 75 -11.09 -25.08 -14.35
CA GLN A 75 -10.11 -26.02 -13.80
C GLN A 75 -8.70 -25.40 -13.75
N PRO A 76 -7.83 -25.85 -12.83
CA PRO A 76 -6.48 -25.30 -12.65
C PRO A 76 -5.66 -25.24 -13.94
N GLU A 77 -5.61 -26.32 -14.72
CA GLU A 77 -4.84 -26.32 -15.98
C GLU A 77 -5.44 -25.37 -17.02
N THR A 78 -6.76 -25.23 -17.10
CA THR A 78 -7.40 -24.23 -17.97
C THR A 78 -7.03 -22.80 -17.54
N PHE A 79 -6.93 -22.54 -16.23
CA PHE A 79 -6.45 -21.24 -15.75
C PHE A 79 -5.00 -20.98 -16.15
N VAL A 80 -4.12 -21.99 -16.07
CA VAL A 80 -2.74 -21.89 -16.54
C VAL A 80 -2.70 -21.64 -18.05
N ASP A 81 -3.45 -22.38 -18.85
CA ASP A 81 -3.52 -22.17 -20.31
C ASP A 81 -4.02 -20.75 -20.66
N ASN A 82 -5.07 -20.28 -20.00
CA ASN A 82 -5.59 -18.93 -20.17
C ASN A 82 -4.53 -17.87 -19.81
N SER A 83 -3.70 -18.11 -18.78
CA SER A 83 -2.61 -17.19 -18.42
C SER A 83 -1.57 -17.07 -19.54
N ARG A 84 -1.29 -18.16 -20.27
CA ARG A 84 -0.36 -18.18 -21.41
C ARG A 84 -0.94 -17.41 -22.60
N GLU A 85 -2.23 -17.59 -22.87
CA GLU A 85 -2.95 -16.85 -23.92
C GLU A 85 -2.98 -15.35 -23.64
N LEU A 86 -3.26 -14.96 -22.40
CA LEU A 86 -3.33 -13.55 -21.99
C LEU A 86 -2.02 -12.79 -22.26
N VAL A 87 -0.85 -13.45 -22.12
CA VAL A 87 0.43 -12.82 -22.46
C VAL A 87 0.48 -12.37 -23.92
N THR A 88 -0.08 -13.16 -24.83
CA THR A 88 -0.03 -12.90 -26.27
C THR A 88 -0.79 -11.64 -26.66
N GLU A 89 -1.76 -11.23 -25.83
CA GLU A 89 -2.54 -10.00 -26.01
C GLU A 89 -1.84 -8.74 -25.48
N THR A 90 -0.69 -8.89 -24.80
CA THR A 90 0.02 -7.75 -24.22
C THR A 90 0.88 -7.01 -25.24
N LEU A 91 1.00 -5.68 -25.06
CA LEU A 91 1.92 -4.85 -25.84
C LEU A 91 3.37 -5.37 -25.71
N ALA A 92 3.77 -5.82 -24.52
CA ALA A 92 5.11 -6.35 -24.27
C ALA A 92 5.43 -7.55 -25.17
N TYR A 93 4.49 -8.48 -25.35
CA TYR A 93 4.66 -9.63 -26.23
C TYR A 93 4.76 -9.22 -27.71
N SER A 94 3.98 -8.23 -28.15
CA SER A 94 4.03 -7.74 -29.53
C SER A 94 5.34 -7.04 -29.90
N LEU A 95 6.08 -6.53 -28.91
CA LEU A 95 7.37 -5.86 -29.08
C LEU A 95 8.57 -6.79 -28.82
N ALA A 96 8.34 -7.98 -28.30
CA ALA A 96 9.36 -8.92 -27.87
C ALA A 96 9.96 -9.71 -29.04
N THR A 97 11.22 -10.14 -28.89
CA THR A 97 11.83 -11.17 -29.75
C THR A 97 11.21 -12.54 -29.43
N GLU A 98 11.42 -13.54 -30.31
CA GLU A 98 10.94 -14.92 -30.08
C GLU A 98 11.40 -15.49 -28.73
N GLU A 99 12.67 -15.28 -28.36
CA GLU A 99 13.22 -15.70 -27.05
C GLU A 99 12.52 -15.00 -25.88
N GLN A 100 12.23 -13.70 -26.03
CA GLN A 100 11.54 -12.92 -25.00
C GLN A 100 10.06 -13.29 -24.89
N GLN A 101 9.41 -13.64 -26.00
CA GLN A 101 8.03 -14.14 -26.04
C GLN A 101 7.92 -15.44 -25.23
N ILE A 102 8.82 -16.39 -25.46
CA ILE A 102 8.90 -17.64 -24.69
C ILE A 102 9.06 -17.31 -23.20
N LEU A 103 10.02 -16.44 -22.84
CA LEU A 103 10.25 -16.06 -21.45
C LEU A 103 9.02 -15.42 -20.78
N LEU A 104 8.31 -14.54 -21.50
CA LEU A 104 7.09 -13.91 -20.97
C LEU A 104 5.99 -14.95 -20.72
N THR A 105 5.78 -15.87 -21.66
CA THR A 105 4.81 -16.96 -21.51
C THR A 105 5.16 -17.86 -20.33
N ASP A 106 6.43 -18.23 -20.18
CA ASP A 106 6.91 -19.08 -19.08
C ASP A 106 6.74 -18.38 -17.71
N ILE A 107 6.95 -17.06 -17.64
CA ILE A 107 6.72 -16.28 -16.41
C ILE A 107 5.25 -16.33 -16.01
N PHE A 108 4.32 -16.02 -16.93
CA PHE A 108 2.89 -16.04 -16.60
C PHE A 108 2.39 -17.43 -16.21
N GLU A 109 2.85 -18.46 -16.93
CA GLU A 109 2.56 -19.84 -16.56
C GLU A 109 3.08 -20.16 -15.15
N SER A 110 4.34 -19.81 -14.85
CA SER A 110 4.92 -20.05 -13.52
C SER A 110 4.16 -19.30 -12.43
N VAL A 111 3.70 -18.08 -12.69
CA VAL A 111 2.89 -17.31 -11.73
C VAL A 111 1.52 -17.96 -11.53
N ALA A 112 0.84 -18.36 -12.61
CA ALA A 112 -0.46 -19.04 -12.51
C ALA A 112 -0.35 -20.36 -11.72
N ARG A 113 0.69 -21.16 -11.97
CA ARG A 113 0.97 -22.39 -11.22
C ARG A 113 1.28 -22.11 -9.76
N ARG A 114 2.02 -21.03 -9.46
CA ARG A 114 2.28 -20.59 -8.08
C ARG A 114 0.97 -20.23 -7.36
N ILE A 115 0.08 -19.48 -8.01
CA ILE A 115 -1.24 -19.14 -7.44
C ILE A 115 -2.01 -20.41 -7.06
N GLU A 116 -2.13 -21.37 -7.99
CA GLU A 116 -2.87 -22.62 -7.73
C GLU A 116 -2.24 -23.48 -6.63
N LEU A 117 -0.91 -23.44 -6.49
CA LEU A 117 -0.18 -24.16 -5.44
C LEU A 117 -0.43 -23.58 -4.05
N PHE A 118 -0.34 -22.25 -3.90
CA PHE A 118 -0.39 -21.60 -2.59
C PHE A 118 -1.80 -21.14 -2.19
N VAL A 119 -2.68 -20.90 -3.16
CA VAL A 119 -4.06 -20.44 -2.95
C VAL A 119 -5.01 -21.27 -3.82
N PRO A 120 -5.22 -22.56 -3.52
CA PRO A 120 -6.02 -23.45 -4.38
C PRO A 120 -7.52 -23.13 -4.40
N ASP A 121 -8.02 -22.41 -3.38
CA ASP A 121 -9.43 -22.00 -3.31
C ASP A 121 -9.69 -20.78 -4.19
N THR A 122 -10.53 -20.94 -5.22
CA THR A 122 -10.84 -19.88 -6.18
C THR A 122 -11.56 -18.68 -5.56
N ALA A 123 -12.34 -18.88 -4.49
CA ALA A 123 -12.98 -17.77 -3.76
C ALA A 123 -11.94 -16.94 -3.02
N ILE A 124 -10.91 -17.57 -2.43
CA ILE A 124 -9.79 -16.88 -1.79
C ILE A 124 -8.95 -16.14 -2.85
N GLN A 125 -8.67 -16.76 -4.00
CA GLN A 125 -7.97 -16.09 -5.10
C GLN A 125 -8.70 -14.82 -5.53
N LYS A 126 -10.02 -14.91 -5.81
CA LYS A 126 -10.84 -13.74 -6.19
C LYS A 126 -10.81 -12.64 -5.11
N ARG A 127 -10.83 -13.02 -3.83
CA ARG A 127 -10.73 -12.07 -2.72
C ARG A 127 -9.37 -11.37 -2.69
N PHE A 128 -8.27 -12.12 -2.82
CA PHE A 128 -6.92 -11.56 -2.87
C PHE A 128 -6.71 -10.64 -4.08
N GLY A 129 -7.26 -10.98 -5.24
CA GLY A 129 -7.22 -10.13 -6.44
C GLY A 129 -7.74 -8.70 -6.20
N ARG A 130 -8.74 -8.53 -5.32
CA ARG A 130 -9.33 -7.21 -4.98
C ARG A 130 -8.40 -6.28 -4.18
N THR A 131 -7.26 -6.79 -3.70
CA THR A 131 -6.39 -6.07 -2.75
C THR A 131 -5.17 -5.42 -3.39
N LEU A 132 -4.87 -5.71 -4.67
CA LEU A 132 -3.64 -5.30 -5.37
C LEU A 132 -2.33 -5.85 -4.77
N LEU A 133 -2.41 -6.84 -3.87
CA LEU A 133 -1.25 -7.46 -3.24
C LEU A 133 -0.86 -8.77 -3.96
N GLY A 134 0.43 -9.08 -3.91
CA GLY A 134 0.94 -10.41 -4.27
C GLY A 134 0.59 -11.47 -3.23
N ILE A 135 0.81 -12.74 -3.58
CA ILE A 135 0.41 -13.90 -2.78
C ILE A 135 1.05 -13.88 -1.39
N ASP A 136 2.35 -13.60 -1.32
CA ASP A 136 3.12 -13.62 -0.07
C ASP A 136 2.53 -12.66 0.96
N GLN A 137 2.24 -11.42 0.54
CA GLN A 137 1.65 -10.40 1.41
C GLN A 137 0.20 -10.75 1.77
N ALA A 138 -0.61 -11.21 0.81
CA ALA A 138 -1.99 -11.58 1.06
C ALA A 138 -2.10 -12.72 2.10
N LEU A 139 -1.27 -13.76 1.99
CA LEU A 139 -1.20 -14.85 2.94
C LEU A 139 -0.69 -14.42 4.32
N ALA A 140 0.33 -13.55 4.36
CA ALA A 140 0.83 -13.00 5.61
C ALA A 140 -0.25 -12.20 6.37
N ILE A 141 -1.04 -11.41 5.64
CA ILE A 141 -2.18 -10.68 6.19
C ILE A 141 -3.25 -11.65 6.68
N GLU A 142 -3.66 -12.63 5.88
CA GLU A 142 -4.68 -13.62 6.26
C GLU A 142 -4.32 -14.36 7.55
N SER A 143 -3.07 -14.81 7.65
CA SER A 143 -2.55 -15.49 8.84
C SER A 143 -2.52 -14.56 10.06
N TRP A 144 -2.06 -13.32 9.89
CA TRP A 144 -2.00 -12.36 10.98
C TRP A 144 -3.39 -11.96 11.47
N VAL A 145 -4.31 -11.68 10.57
CA VAL A 145 -5.69 -11.27 10.87
C VAL A 145 -6.42 -12.40 11.61
N THR A 146 -6.27 -13.64 11.17
CA THR A 146 -6.82 -14.81 11.87
C THR A 146 -6.25 -14.95 13.28
N THR A 147 -4.93 -14.78 13.44
CA THR A 147 -4.23 -14.90 14.73
C THR A 147 -4.63 -13.77 15.70
N ASN A 148 -4.95 -12.59 15.18
CA ASN A 148 -5.26 -11.39 15.97
C ASN A 148 -6.76 -11.03 15.95
N ALA A 149 -7.64 -11.96 15.54
CA ALA A 149 -9.08 -11.70 15.36
C ALA A 149 -9.73 -11.08 16.60
N ASN A 150 -9.46 -11.61 17.79
CA ASN A 150 -10.00 -11.08 19.05
C ASN A 150 -9.60 -9.62 19.32
N ALA A 151 -8.37 -9.23 18.94
CA ALA A 151 -7.90 -7.85 19.11
C ALA A 151 -8.57 -6.90 18.11
N LEU A 152 -8.85 -7.38 16.89
CA LEU A 152 -9.57 -6.63 15.86
C LEU A 152 -11.05 -6.47 16.23
N GLU A 153 -11.71 -7.53 16.71
CA GLU A 153 -13.07 -7.48 17.25
C GLU A 153 -13.19 -6.57 18.47
N GLY A 154 -12.15 -6.54 19.31
CA GLY A 154 -12.07 -5.70 20.51
C GLY A 154 -11.70 -4.23 20.24
N ALA A 155 -11.49 -3.83 18.99
CA ALA A 155 -11.20 -2.44 18.66
C ALA A 155 -12.41 -1.53 19.00
N THR A 156 -12.12 -0.36 19.57
CA THR A 156 -13.15 0.56 20.11
C THR A 156 -13.22 1.88 19.35
N SER A 157 -12.30 2.10 18.42
CA SER A 157 -12.20 3.29 17.58
C SER A 157 -11.20 3.04 16.44
N ALA A 158 -11.21 3.92 15.44
CA ALA A 158 -10.20 3.94 14.37
C ALA A 158 -8.77 4.13 14.92
N ASP A 159 -8.58 4.91 15.98
CA ASP A 159 -7.25 5.13 16.59
C ASP A 159 -6.76 3.87 17.34
N HIS A 160 -7.64 3.22 18.11
CA HIS A 160 -7.31 1.94 18.75
C HIS A 160 -7.01 0.86 17.69
N LEU A 161 -7.79 0.82 16.61
CA LEU A 161 -7.53 -0.09 15.49
C LEU A 161 -6.17 0.16 14.84
N PHE A 162 -5.78 1.44 14.65
CA PHE A 162 -4.46 1.79 14.14
C PHE A 162 -3.34 1.26 15.05
N ASP A 163 -3.50 1.37 16.36
CA ASP A 163 -2.53 0.84 17.32
C ASP A 163 -2.38 -0.69 17.23
N VAL A 164 -3.49 -1.41 17.07
CA VAL A 164 -3.51 -2.87 16.88
C VAL A 164 -2.83 -3.26 15.57
N LEU A 165 -3.06 -2.52 14.49
CA LEU A 165 -2.54 -2.82 13.16
C LEU A 165 -1.10 -2.35 12.93
N TRP A 166 -0.59 -1.39 13.71
CA TRP A 166 0.74 -0.83 13.53
C TRP A 166 1.87 -1.87 13.37
N PRO A 167 1.96 -2.94 14.20
CA PRO A 167 3.00 -3.95 14.03
C PRO A 167 2.94 -4.68 12.68
N LEU A 168 1.73 -4.96 12.17
CA LEU A 168 1.54 -5.57 10.86
C LEU A 168 1.97 -4.62 9.74
N LEU A 169 1.58 -3.34 9.84
CA LEU A 169 1.91 -2.32 8.84
C LEU A 169 3.42 -2.11 8.72
N VAL A 170 4.14 -2.09 9.85
CA VAL A 170 5.61 -2.02 9.87
C VAL A 170 6.24 -3.28 9.30
N LEU A 171 5.69 -4.46 9.62
CA LEU A 171 6.23 -5.74 9.15
C LEU A 171 6.13 -5.90 7.62
N LEU A 172 5.01 -5.46 7.03
CA LEU A 172 4.73 -5.66 5.61
C LEU A 172 5.18 -4.52 4.69
N SER A 173 5.52 -3.37 5.28
CA SER A 173 5.95 -2.21 4.50
C SER A 173 7.36 -2.39 3.94
N ASN A 174 7.55 -1.85 2.74
CA ASN A 174 8.88 -1.76 2.13
C ASN A 174 9.72 -0.61 2.70
N GLU A 175 9.14 0.23 3.55
CA GLU A 175 9.78 1.40 4.12
C GLU A 175 10.66 1.03 5.32
N LYS A 176 11.96 0.83 5.07
CA LYS A 176 12.94 0.48 6.10
C LYS A 176 13.07 1.53 7.21
N ARG A 177 12.77 2.80 6.93
CA ARG A 177 12.78 3.85 7.97
C ARG A 177 11.80 3.52 9.10
N LEU A 178 10.73 2.75 8.86
CA LEU A 178 9.81 2.30 9.92
C LEU A 178 10.48 1.46 11.01
N SER A 179 11.45 0.63 10.65
CA SER A 179 12.21 -0.19 11.59
C SER A 179 13.50 0.48 12.06
N ASP A 180 14.16 1.24 11.17
CA ASP A 180 15.53 1.68 11.37
C ASP A 180 15.63 3.06 12.05
N THR A 181 14.51 3.78 12.17
CA THR A 181 14.48 5.10 12.80
C THR A 181 14.66 5.01 14.31
N VAL A 182 15.55 5.85 14.83
CA VAL A 182 15.78 6.03 16.27
C VAL A 182 15.32 7.44 16.68
N PRO A 183 14.62 7.62 17.82
CA PRO A 183 14.18 6.58 18.75
C PRO A 183 13.01 5.75 18.21
N ASN A 184 12.89 4.52 18.71
CA ASN A 184 11.77 3.63 18.41
C ASN A 184 10.44 4.34 18.70
N GLY A 185 9.50 4.23 17.77
CA GLY A 185 8.19 4.88 17.87
C GLY A 185 8.12 6.28 17.26
N ALA A 186 9.24 6.90 16.86
CA ALA A 186 9.23 8.22 16.21
C ALA A 186 8.34 8.25 14.95
N LEU A 187 8.41 7.22 14.09
CA LEU A 187 7.52 7.14 12.92
C LEU A 187 6.08 6.76 13.24
N LYS A 188 5.82 6.08 14.36
CA LYS A 188 4.44 5.92 14.85
C LYS A 188 3.87 7.27 15.27
N THR A 189 4.66 8.08 15.99
CA THR A 189 4.30 9.44 16.35
C THR A 189 4.10 10.34 15.13
N LEU A 190 4.89 10.17 14.07
CA LEU A 190 4.68 10.85 12.79
C LEU A 190 3.32 10.48 12.18
N ALA A 191 3.02 9.19 12.08
CA ALA A 191 1.77 8.69 11.51
C ALA A 191 0.54 9.16 12.31
N LEU A 192 0.64 9.21 13.64
CA LEU A 192 -0.41 9.78 14.51
C LEU A 192 -0.62 11.28 14.25
N GLY A 193 0.45 12.05 14.02
CA GLY A 193 0.34 13.46 13.63
C GLY A 193 -0.32 13.63 12.26
N TRP A 194 0.05 12.78 11.30
CA TRP A 194 -0.58 12.74 9.97
C TRP A 194 -2.08 12.46 10.05
N LEU A 195 -2.45 11.44 10.84
CA LEU A 195 -3.84 11.08 11.18
C LEU A 195 -4.59 12.18 11.94
N ALA A 196 -3.88 13.09 12.60
CA ALA A 196 -4.46 14.24 13.30
C ALA A 196 -4.58 15.49 12.41
N GLY A 197 -4.15 15.42 11.15
CA GLY A 197 -4.22 16.56 10.23
C GLY A 197 -3.07 17.55 10.34
N ASP A 198 -2.01 17.23 11.09
CA ASP A 198 -0.85 18.11 11.28
C ASP A 198 -0.23 18.51 9.92
N SER A 199 0.23 19.76 9.82
CA SER A 199 0.96 20.24 8.65
C SER A 199 2.33 19.56 8.55
N PHE A 200 2.88 19.43 7.33
CA PHE A 200 4.20 18.84 7.15
C PHE A 200 5.30 19.54 7.96
N ALA A 201 5.22 20.87 8.09
CA ALA A 201 6.15 21.63 8.93
C ALA A 201 6.06 21.25 10.42
N ALA A 202 4.85 21.05 10.94
CA ALA A 202 4.65 20.61 12.32
C ALA A 202 5.16 19.18 12.53
N LEU A 203 4.97 18.30 11.55
CA LEU A 203 5.45 16.93 11.56
C LEU A 203 6.99 16.85 11.58
N VAL A 204 7.68 17.61 10.71
CA VAL A 204 9.15 17.73 10.71
C VAL A 204 9.63 18.24 12.07
N GLN A 205 9.03 19.32 12.58
CA GLN A 205 9.41 19.89 13.87
C GLN A 205 9.22 18.89 15.02
N ARG A 206 8.18 18.05 14.96
CA ARG A 206 7.92 17.00 15.94
C ARG A 206 9.03 15.96 15.94
N LEU A 207 9.46 15.50 14.76
CA LEU A 207 10.58 14.57 14.63
C LEU A 207 11.90 15.19 15.11
N ASP A 208 12.16 16.45 14.77
CA ASP A 208 13.34 17.18 15.24
C ASP A 208 13.39 17.26 16.78
N LYS A 209 12.25 17.53 17.42
CA LYS A 209 12.13 17.57 18.88
C LYS A 209 12.38 16.21 19.53
N LEU A 210 12.02 15.12 18.85
CA LEU A 210 12.32 13.75 19.29
C LEU A 210 13.78 13.37 19.05
N GLY A 211 14.55 14.20 18.33
CA GLY A 211 15.90 13.85 17.89
C GLY A 211 15.91 12.69 16.90
N ALA A 212 14.85 12.54 16.12
CA ALA A 212 14.68 11.38 15.24
C ALA A 212 15.69 11.37 14.09
N SER A 213 16.31 10.23 13.85
CA SER A 213 17.23 10.00 12.73
C SER A 213 17.11 8.60 12.16
N TYR A 214 17.53 8.42 10.92
CA TYR A 214 17.58 7.13 10.24
C TYR A 214 18.95 6.90 9.57
N PRO A 215 19.35 5.63 9.34
CA PRO A 215 20.60 5.30 8.67
C PRO A 215 20.65 5.83 7.23
N TYR A 216 21.78 6.43 6.86
CA TYR A 216 22.09 6.86 5.50
C TYR A 216 23.56 6.57 5.18
N GLY A 217 23.81 5.42 4.54
CA GLY A 217 25.16 4.90 4.36
C GLY A 217 25.83 4.61 5.71
N ALA A 218 27.01 5.15 5.93
CA ALA A 218 27.73 5.03 7.20
C ALA A 218 27.27 6.04 8.29
N ASN A 219 26.37 6.97 7.94
CA ASN A 219 25.97 8.08 8.80
C ASN A 219 24.50 7.97 9.22
N GLN A 220 24.09 8.86 10.11
CA GLN A 220 22.68 9.10 10.47
C GLN A 220 22.21 10.39 9.80
N ARG A 221 20.96 10.42 9.35
CA ARG A 221 20.35 11.61 8.75
C ARG A 221 19.06 11.97 9.49
N LYS A 222 18.80 13.27 9.60
CA LYS A 222 17.53 13.82 10.10
C LYS A 222 16.47 13.82 9.01
N PHE A 223 15.22 13.90 9.42
CA PHE A 223 14.09 14.04 8.52
C PHE A 223 13.97 15.48 8.02
N ASP A 224 13.99 15.66 6.70
CA ASP A 224 13.65 16.93 6.06
C ASP A 224 12.21 16.89 5.54
N LEU A 225 11.76 18.00 4.96
CA LEU A 225 10.38 18.15 4.49
C LEU A 225 10.03 17.13 3.40
N ASP A 226 10.92 16.95 2.42
CA ASP A 226 10.68 16.04 1.29
C ASP A 226 10.55 14.59 1.76
N VAL A 227 11.40 14.18 2.69
CA VAL A 227 11.31 12.86 3.32
C VAL A 227 10.00 12.67 4.09
N VAL A 228 9.55 13.69 4.83
CA VAL A 228 8.29 13.62 5.58
C VAL A 228 7.08 13.57 4.65
N VAL A 229 7.09 14.35 3.56
CA VAL A 229 6.03 14.32 2.54
C VAL A 229 5.96 12.93 1.91
N ASP A 230 7.10 12.39 1.49
CA ASP A 230 7.20 11.04 0.92
C ASP A 230 6.64 9.96 1.86
N LEU A 231 7.05 9.97 3.14
CA LEU A 231 6.53 9.03 4.14
C LEU A 231 5.01 9.15 4.35
N CYS A 232 4.49 10.38 4.39
CA CYS A 232 3.07 10.60 4.61
C CYS A 232 2.23 10.18 3.39
N GLU A 233 2.67 10.51 2.18
CA GLU A 233 1.87 10.27 0.97
C GLU A 233 2.07 8.85 0.42
N GLN A 234 3.31 8.38 0.33
CA GLN A 234 3.63 7.09 -0.29
C GLN A 234 3.48 5.95 0.71
N THR A 235 4.01 6.07 1.92
CA THR A 235 3.94 4.99 2.92
C THR A 235 2.58 5.01 3.63
N PHE A 236 2.23 6.10 4.30
CA PHE A 236 0.98 6.14 5.08
C PHE A 236 -0.25 6.27 4.19
N GLY A 237 -0.21 7.14 3.17
CA GLY A 237 -1.37 7.44 2.33
C GLY A 237 -1.68 6.39 1.28
N PHE A 238 -0.66 5.76 0.71
CA PHE A 238 -0.81 4.80 -0.38
C PHE A 238 -0.58 3.35 0.07
N GLU A 239 0.64 3.00 0.54
CA GLU A 239 0.97 1.61 0.89
C GLU A 239 0.08 1.08 2.02
N PHE A 240 -0.04 1.81 3.13
CA PHE A 240 -0.88 1.36 4.25
C PHE A 240 -2.36 1.29 3.87
N ALA A 241 -2.84 2.14 2.96
CA ALA A 241 -4.22 2.06 2.50
C ALA A 241 -4.52 0.74 1.77
N LEU A 242 -3.56 0.21 1.00
CA LEU A 242 -3.68 -1.11 0.36
C LEU A 242 -3.65 -2.25 1.39
N LEU A 243 -2.72 -2.19 2.35
CA LEU A 243 -2.64 -3.18 3.43
C LEU A 243 -3.93 -3.22 4.25
N LEU A 244 -4.51 -2.06 4.57
CA LEU A 244 -5.78 -1.97 5.29
C LEU A 244 -6.96 -2.53 4.49
N ALA A 245 -6.98 -2.35 3.16
CA ALA A 245 -8.00 -2.95 2.31
C ALA A 245 -7.93 -4.49 2.38
N ALA A 246 -6.72 -5.06 2.35
CA ALA A 246 -6.53 -6.50 2.48
C ALA A 246 -6.90 -7.02 3.88
N VAL A 247 -6.52 -6.31 4.94
CA VAL A 247 -6.93 -6.63 6.31
C VAL A 247 -8.45 -6.64 6.42
N LYS A 248 -9.13 -5.64 5.86
CA LYS A 248 -10.58 -5.55 5.82
C LYS A 248 -11.21 -6.74 5.10
N GLU A 249 -10.79 -7.04 3.87
CA GLU A 249 -11.33 -8.16 3.11
C GLU A 249 -11.10 -9.50 3.83
N SER A 250 -9.92 -9.69 4.44
CA SER A 250 -9.60 -10.88 5.23
C SER A 250 -10.50 -11.02 6.46
N PHE A 251 -10.59 -9.97 7.28
CA PHE A 251 -11.37 -10.01 8.52
C PHE A 251 -12.87 -10.24 8.25
N LEU A 252 -13.43 -9.51 7.28
CA LEU A 252 -14.85 -9.65 6.90
C LEU A 252 -15.21 -11.04 6.38
N ALA A 253 -14.25 -11.79 5.85
CA ALA A 253 -14.51 -13.12 5.30
C ALA A 253 -14.82 -14.18 6.35
N PHE A 254 -14.39 -14.00 7.61
CA PHE A 254 -14.63 -14.97 8.69
C PHE A 254 -15.29 -14.38 9.93
N SER A 255 -15.35 -13.05 10.06
CA SER A 255 -16.05 -12.39 11.17
C SER A 255 -17.56 -12.57 11.10
N SER A 256 -18.23 -12.53 12.26
CA SER A 256 -19.71 -12.39 12.28
C SER A 256 -20.14 -11.08 11.61
N GLU A 257 -21.37 -11.03 11.08
CA GLU A 257 -21.92 -9.82 10.44
C GLU A 257 -21.85 -8.59 11.35
N GLN A 258 -22.21 -8.75 12.63
CA GLN A 258 -22.17 -7.66 13.61
C GLN A 258 -20.75 -7.15 13.87
N ALA A 259 -19.78 -8.05 14.08
CA ALA A 259 -18.39 -7.67 14.29
C ALA A 259 -17.78 -7.04 13.03
N GLY A 260 -18.13 -7.58 11.86
CA GLY A 260 -17.69 -7.09 10.56
C GLY A 260 -18.16 -5.68 10.28
N GLU A 261 -19.42 -5.33 10.59
CA GLU A 261 -19.92 -3.96 10.39
C GLU A 261 -19.24 -2.94 11.31
N VAL A 262 -19.05 -3.25 12.60
CA VAL A 262 -18.31 -2.38 13.53
C VAL A 262 -16.86 -2.18 13.05
N PHE A 263 -16.20 -3.26 12.66
CA PHE A 263 -14.85 -3.20 12.11
C PHE A 263 -14.78 -2.36 10.84
N ARG A 264 -15.77 -2.53 9.93
CA ARG A 264 -15.89 -1.79 8.67
C ARG A 264 -15.91 -0.28 8.92
N GLU A 265 -16.69 0.20 9.89
CA GLU A 265 -16.76 1.61 10.24
C GLU A 265 -15.39 2.17 10.64
N TYR A 266 -14.66 1.46 11.51
CA TYR A 266 -13.35 1.91 11.99
C TYR A 266 -12.26 1.84 10.93
N VAL A 267 -12.20 0.74 10.16
CA VAL A 267 -11.16 0.56 9.14
C VAL A 267 -11.37 1.50 7.96
N ASP A 268 -12.61 1.78 7.57
CA ASP A 268 -12.90 2.70 6.45
C ASP A 268 -12.56 4.14 6.82
N LEU A 269 -12.88 4.56 8.05
CA LEU A 269 -12.46 5.86 8.56
C LEU A 269 -10.92 5.93 8.63
N LEU A 270 -10.26 4.93 9.21
CA LEU A 270 -8.79 4.89 9.31
C LEU A 270 -8.11 4.96 7.94
N GLN A 271 -8.58 4.16 6.98
CA GLN A 271 -8.04 4.11 5.63
C GLN A 271 -8.13 5.48 4.95
N LYS A 272 -9.28 6.17 5.04
CA LYS A 272 -9.44 7.51 4.48
C LYS A 272 -8.60 8.56 5.21
N ARG A 273 -8.52 8.50 6.53
CA ARG A 273 -7.67 9.41 7.33
C ARG A 273 -6.19 9.27 6.96
N LEU A 274 -5.70 8.04 6.76
CA LEU A 274 -4.35 7.78 6.27
C LEU A 274 -4.17 8.28 4.84
N LYS A 275 -5.10 7.96 3.93
CA LYS A 275 -5.04 8.36 2.52
C LYS A 275 -4.97 9.87 2.32
N TYR A 276 -5.74 10.62 3.10
CA TYR A 276 -5.85 12.08 2.94
C TYR A 276 -5.04 12.87 3.97
N GLY A 277 -4.58 12.26 5.05
CA GLY A 277 -3.97 12.97 6.18
C GLY A 277 -4.94 13.92 6.86
N LEU A 278 -6.18 13.48 7.07
CA LEU A 278 -7.27 14.28 7.63
C LEU A 278 -7.73 13.72 8.99
N PRO A 279 -8.15 14.58 9.93
CA PRO A 279 -8.40 14.15 11.31
C PRO A 279 -9.70 13.39 11.52
N ASN A 280 -10.75 13.67 10.75
CA ASN A 280 -12.08 13.16 11.02
C ASN A 280 -12.97 13.10 9.77
N GLN A 281 -14.14 12.49 9.93
CA GLN A 281 -15.11 12.26 8.85
C GLN A 281 -15.59 13.55 8.18
N SER A 282 -15.77 14.64 8.92
CA SER A 282 -16.24 15.91 8.35
C SER A 282 -15.19 16.55 7.45
N CYS A 283 -13.91 16.50 7.84
CA CYS A 283 -12.81 16.94 6.98
C CYS A 283 -12.76 16.11 5.69
N ILE A 284 -12.88 14.77 5.82
CA ILE A 284 -12.94 13.86 4.67
C ILE A 284 -14.10 14.20 3.74
N ALA A 285 -15.29 14.48 4.29
CA ALA A 285 -16.45 14.83 3.51
C ALA A 285 -16.27 16.13 2.70
N PHE A 286 -15.64 17.16 3.27
CA PHE A 286 -15.30 18.39 2.53
C PHE A 286 -14.25 18.14 1.44
N PHE A 287 -13.23 17.33 1.75
CA PHE A 287 -12.22 16.92 0.78
C PHE A 287 -12.87 16.22 -0.43
N GLU A 288 -13.72 15.22 -0.18
CA GLU A 288 -14.46 14.47 -1.20
C GLU A 288 -15.56 15.30 -1.89
N ALA A 289 -16.01 16.41 -1.30
CA ALA A 289 -16.95 17.33 -1.95
C ALA A 289 -16.31 18.14 -3.08
N GLY A 290 -14.98 18.18 -3.17
CA GLY A 290 -14.22 18.90 -4.19
C GLY A 290 -13.14 19.82 -3.63
N PHE A 291 -13.11 20.05 -2.30
CA PHE A 291 -12.08 20.84 -1.64
C PHE A 291 -10.87 19.96 -1.31
N ALA A 292 -10.29 19.34 -2.35
CA ALA A 292 -9.25 18.31 -2.25
C ALA A 292 -7.87 18.84 -1.83
N GLU A 293 -7.82 19.62 -0.75
CA GLU A 293 -6.64 20.14 -0.10
C GLU A 293 -6.85 20.07 1.43
N ARG A 294 -5.83 19.62 2.16
CA ARG A 294 -5.95 19.23 3.57
C ARG A 294 -6.25 20.41 4.49
N VAL A 295 -5.59 21.55 4.30
CA VAL A 295 -5.78 22.75 5.13
C VAL A 295 -7.17 23.32 4.91
N ILE A 296 -7.64 23.35 3.67
CA ILE A 296 -8.97 23.88 3.32
C ILE A 296 -10.06 22.95 3.85
N ALA A 297 -9.96 21.64 3.64
CA ALA A 297 -10.94 20.70 4.15
C ALA A 297 -11.09 20.76 5.67
N GLN A 298 -9.98 20.94 6.39
CA GLN A 298 -9.98 21.15 7.85
C GLN A 298 -10.60 22.49 8.24
N CYS A 299 -10.22 23.58 7.58
CA CYS A 299 -10.79 24.91 7.82
C CYS A 299 -12.32 24.91 7.64
N LEU A 300 -12.81 24.31 6.55
CA LEU A 300 -14.24 24.17 6.27
C LEU A 300 -14.97 23.35 7.35
N ALA A 301 -14.36 22.26 7.81
CA ALA A 301 -14.94 21.43 8.87
C ALA A 301 -14.98 22.17 10.23
N GLU A 302 -13.90 22.84 10.64
CA GLU A 302 -13.84 23.62 11.87
C GLU A 302 -14.86 24.77 11.88
N GLY A 303 -15.03 25.40 10.72
CA GLY A 303 -16.04 26.41 10.52
C GLY A 303 -17.46 25.87 10.40
N THR A 304 -17.75 24.60 10.72
CA THR A 304 -19.11 24.05 10.82
C THR A 304 -19.39 23.53 12.22
N THR A 305 -20.45 24.04 12.86
CA THR A 305 -20.85 23.67 14.23
C THR A 305 -22.16 22.89 14.27
N GLN A 306 -22.79 22.61 13.12
CA GLN A 306 -24.12 21.99 13.02
C GLN A 306 -24.06 20.70 12.22
N GLY A 307 -24.52 19.61 12.85
CA GLY A 307 -24.69 18.30 12.23
C GLY A 307 -23.37 17.55 12.01
N ALA A 308 -23.41 16.23 12.21
CA ALA A 308 -22.25 15.40 11.91
C ALA A 308 -22.17 15.24 10.39
N ILE A 309 -21.37 16.07 9.70
CA ILE A 309 -21.13 15.92 8.26
C ILE A 309 -20.43 14.58 8.05
N GLN A 310 -21.14 13.61 7.44
CA GLN A 310 -20.64 12.26 7.23
C GLN A 310 -20.15 12.05 5.81
N VAL A 311 -20.83 12.60 4.81
CA VAL A 311 -20.50 12.39 3.40
C VAL A 311 -20.40 13.69 2.62
N SER A 312 -19.78 13.63 1.44
CA SER A 312 -19.63 14.79 0.55
C SER A 312 -20.96 15.44 0.14
N PHE A 313 -22.05 14.67 0.10
CA PHE A 313 -23.39 15.20 -0.10
C PHE A 313 -23.81 16.15 1.03
N ASP A 314 -23.59 15.76 2.29
CA ASP A 314 -23.91 16.60 3.46
C ASP A 314 -23.10 17.89 3.44
N ALA A 315 -21.80 17.80 3.11
CA ALA A 315 -20.93 18.96 2.98
C ALA A 315 -21.45 19.93 1.90
N ARG A 316 -21.81 19.41 0.72
CA ARG A 316 -22.41 20.23 -0.36
C ARG A 316 -23.74 20.84 0.03
N HIS A 317 -24.57 20.09 0.76
CA HIS A 317 -25.85 20.58 1.26
C HIS A 317 -25.65 21.71 2.28
N MET A 318 -24.73 21.55 3.22
CA MET A 318 -24.37 22.58 4.20
C MET A 318 -23.88 23.88 3.53
N ILE A 319 -23.09 23.74 2.46
CA ILE A 319 -22.62 24.88 1.65
C ILE A 319 -23.80 25.62 1.01
N ARG A 320 -24.75 24.90 0.39
CA ARG A 320 -25.93 25.53 -0.24
C ARG A 320 -26.84 26.23 0.76
N GLN A 321 -26.93 25.70 1.99
CA GLN A 321 -27.74 26.32 3.04
C GLN A 321 -27.09 27.56 3.64
N ASN A 322 -25.77 27.71 3.54
CA ASN A 322 -25.02 28.79 4.20
C ASN A 322 -23.98 29.43 3.26
N PRO A 323 -24.35 29.83 2.02
CA PRO A 323 -23.38 30.19 0.98
C PRO A 323 -22.48 31.36 1.39
N GLU A 324 -23.03 32.41 2.00
CA GLU A 324 -22.28 33.59 2.46
C GLU A 324 -21.17 33.23 3.45
N ARG A 325 -21.41 32.28 4.36
CA ARG A 325 -20.42 31.82 5.34
C ARG A 325 -19.25 31.14 4.66
N PHE A 326 -19.53 30.20 3.75
CA PHE A 326 -18.50 29.47 3.02
C PHE A 326 -17.75 30.39 2.04
N GLU A 327 -18.44 31.37 1.47
CA GLU A 327 -17.81 32.40 0.63
C GLU A 327 -16.72 33.16 1.41
N VAL A 328 -17.04 33.63 2.63
CA VAL A 328 -16.10 34.33 3.51
C VAL A 328 -14.92 33.43 3.89
N MET A 329 -15.17 32.17 4.23
CA MET A 329 -14.10 31.21 4.59
C MET A 329 -13.12 30.98 3.42
N LEU A 330 -13.59 31.10 2.17
CA LEU A 330 -12.81 30.84 0.97
C LEU A 330 -12.01 32.05 0.46
N GLN A 331 -12.24 33.26 0.98
CA GLN A 331 -11.60 34.50 0.47
C GLN A 331 -10.06 34.49 0.56
N GLY A 332 -9.49 33.73 1.49
CA GLY A 332 -8.03 33.62 1.69
C GLY A 332 -7.35 32.52 0.89
N PHE A 333 -8.09 31.71 0.13
CA PHE A 333 -7.58 30.53 -0.57
C PHE A 333 -7.50 30.75 -2.10
N PRO A 334 -6.73 29.91 -2.82
CA PRO A 334 -6.66 29.98 -4.28
C PRO A 334 -8.03 29.95 -4.95
N SER A 335 -8.20 30.72 -6.03
CA SER A 335 -9.50 30.91 -6.72
C SER A 335 -10.15 29.61 -7.18
N TYR A 336 -9.36 28.56 -7.42
CA TYR A 336 -9.86 27.21 -7.72
C TYR A 336 -10.94 26.75 -6.72
N PHE A 337 -10.74 26.96 -5.41
CA PHE A 337 -11.71 26.51 -4.40
C PHE A 337 -12.98 27.36 -4.40
N PHE A 338 -12.88 28.62 -4.84
CA PHE A 338 -14.04 29.46 -5.09
C PHE A 338 -14.84 28.98 -6.31
N ASP A 339 -14.16 28.48 -7.34
CA ASP A 339 -14.82 27.89 -8.50
C ASP A 339 -15.53 26.59 -8.13
N VAL A 340 -14.91 25.72 -7.30
CA VAL A 340 -15.58 24.55 -6.71
C VAL A 340 -16.84 24.97 -5.95
N PHE A 341 -16.74 25.96 -5.08
CA PHE A 341 -17.89 26.52 -4.36
C PHE A 341 -19.02 26.96 -5.30
N LYS A 342 -18.71 27.73 -6.36
CA LYS A 342 -19.71 28.15 -7.36
C LYS A 342 -20.41 26.97 -8.03
N THR A 343 -19.68 25.89 -8.34
CA THR A 343 -20.32 24.69 -8.93
C THR A 343 -21.31 24.02 -7.98
N ILE A 344 -21.10 24.14 -6.67
CA ILE A 344 -21.99 23.56 -5.64
C ILE A 344 -23.23 24.44 -5.43
N THR A 345 -23.07 25.77 -5.47
CA THR A 345 -24.14 26.75 -5.22
C THR A 345 -24.87 27.23 -6.48
N ALA A 346 -24.47 26.76 -7.66
CA ALA A 346 -25.19 27.05 -8.90
C ALA A 346 -26.66 26.57 -8.80
N PRO A 347 -27.62 27.36 -9.33
CA PRO A 347 -29.05 27.08 -9.24
C PRO A 347 -29.49 25.82 -9.98
#